data_AF-A0A0P8BFG5-F1
#
_entry.id   AF-A0A0P8BFG5-F1
#
_cell.length_a   1.000
_cell.length_b   1.000
_cell.length_c   1.000
_cell.angle_alpha   90.00
_cell.angle_beta   90.00
_cell.angle_gamma   90.00
#
_symmetry.space_group_name_H-M   'P 1'
#
loop_
_entity.id
_entity.type
_entity.pdbx_description
1 polymer ?
#
loop_
_entity_poly.entity_id
_entity_poly.type
_entity_poly.pdbx_seq_one_letter_code
_entity_poly.pdbx_strand_id
1 'polypeptide(L)'
;MLWILLAVIALIVATTFLLFRVHDLSHFDGGDWAVREVAPNPAHDEVMARIKDMGRASKGLKGKARLIALRNHLDSLGEGVDVTSDIRHNDQPRGEWVIAPGADTRRRVLYIHGGAWAAGSPRSHRAITDRFSHLANAAVFALDYRLMPEHRFMDGIRDCRQAYTWLLDHGPEGEEKAEFMVVAGDSAGGSHTLSLLAWIRDNGVRQADAAVALSPSTDLTLTAPSNRDNIRTDALLGPVFGGLSKIPLPVLWWGTLAAFRISPTNPAASPLRGNLNDLPPTLIHASTTEMLLDNATRYAAKAKAEGSPVEVHTWQNMVHVWHIFSPLLPEAEQAFDDIRDFLEQVSQSKRND
;
A
#
# COMPACT_ATOMS: atom_id res chain seq x y z
N MET A 1 20.59 -39.07 20.40
CA MET A 1 20.08 -37.68 20.49
C MET A 1 20.42 -36.83 19.28
N LEU A 2 21.69 -36.75 18.84
CA LEU A 2 22.09 -35.93 17.67
C LEU A 2 21.31 -36.26 16.38
N TRP A 3 21.15 -37.54 16.04
CA TRP A 3 20.41 -37.96 14.84
C TRP A 3 18.92 -37.61 14.87
N ILE A 4 18.29 -37.64 16.05
CA ILE A 4 16.89 -37.23 16.22
C ILE A 4 16.76 -35.72 16.00
N LEU A 5 17.68 -34.94 16.59
CA LEU A 5 17.73 -33.49 16.38
C LEU A 5 17.93 -33.13 14.91
N LEU A 6 18.87 -33.79 14.23
CA LEU A 6 19.11 -33.59 12.80
C LEU A 6 17.88 -33.96 11.94
N ALA A 7 17.21 -35.08 12.26
CA ALA A 7 15.98 -35.47 11.58
C ALA A 7 14.85 -34.46 11.78
N VAL A 8 14.68 -33.92 12.99
CA VAL A 8 13.68 -32.87 13.27
C VAL A 8 14.00 -31.58 12.52
N ILE A 9 15.27 -31.15 12.48
CA ILE A 9 15.69 -29.97 11.71
C ILE A 9 15.42 -30.20 10.22
N ALA A 10 15.83 -31.34 9.67
CA ALA A 10 15.59 -31.68 8.27
C ALA A 10 14.09 -31.68 7.93
N LEU A 11 13.26 -32.21 8.82
CA LEU A 11 11.80 -32.18 8.68
C LEU A 11 11.27 -30.74 8.68
N ILE A 12 11.68 -29.89 9.62
CA ILE A 12 11.25 -28.48 9.68
C ILE A 12 11.66 -27.73 8.41
N VAL A 13 12.88 -27.93 7.92
CA VAL A 13 13.36 -27.32 6.68
C VAL A 13 12.53 -27.80 5.50
N ALA A 14 12.34 -29.12 5.35
CA ALA A 14 11.52 -29.69 4.29
C ALA A 14 10.08 -29.17 4.32
N THR A 15 9.44 -29.15 5.50
CA THR A 15 8.09 -28.61 5.69
C THR A 15 8.02 -27.13 5.33
N THR A 16 9.01 -26.33 5.70
CA THR A 16 9.07 -24.90 5.36
C THR A 16 9.05 -24.69 3.84
N PHE A 17 9.92 -25.39 3.11
CA PHE A 17 9.98 -25.26 1.65
C PHE A 17 8.74 -25.81 0.95
N LEU A 18 8.19 -26.94 1.44
CA LEU A 18 6.97 -27.54 0.89
C LEU A 18 5.72 -26.68 1.14
N LEU A 19 5.63 -26.05 2.31
CA LEU A 19 4.45 -25.27 2.72
C LEU A 19 4.46 -23.88 2.11
N PHE A 20 5.59 -23.18 2.16
CA PHE A 20 5.64 -21.80 1.65
C PHE A 20 5.89 -21.75 0.15
N ARG A 21 6.60 -22.71 -0.46
CA ARG A 21 6.90 -22.72 -1.91
C ARG A 21 7.39 -21.36 -2.42
N VAL A 22 8.39 -20.80 -1.74
CA VAL A 22 8.94 -19.49 -2.10
C VAL A 22 9.65 -19.61 -3.44
N HIS A 23 9.04 -19.05 -4.48
CA HIS A 23 9.67 -18.91 -5.79
C HIS A 23 10.69 -17.78 -5.77
N ASP A 24 11.83 -18.03 -6.43
CA ASP A 24 12.87 -17.04 -6.64
C ASP A 24 12.41 -16.01 -7.69
N LEU A 25 12.44 -14.74 -7.31
CA LEU A 25 12.05 -13.60 -8.14
C LEU A 25 13.24 -12.67 -8.43
N SER A 26 14.47 -13.11 -8.13
CA SER A 26 15.69 -12.31 -8.32
C SER A 26 15.98 -11.96 -9.79
N HIS A 27 15.42 -12.70 -10.73
CA HIS A 27 15.49 -12.37 -12.16
C HIS A 27 14.68 -11.11 -12.54
N PHE A 28 13.86 -10.58 -11.63
CA PHE A 28 13.21 -9.28 -11.76
C PHE A 28 13.95 -8.15 -11.01
N ASP A 29 15.10 -8.45 -10.40
CA ASP A 29 15.96 -7.44 -9.76
C ASP A 29 16.66 -6.57 -10.81
N GLY A 30 16.96 -5.32 -10.45
CA GLY A 30 17.81 -4.44 -11.25
C GLY A 30 17.15 -3.88 -12.51
N GLY A 31 15.82 -3.75 -12.55
CA GLY A 31 15.14 -3.05 -13.65
C GLY A 31 15.57 -1.59 -13.76
N ASP A 32 15.73 -1.10 -14.99
CA ASP A 32 16.01 0.31 -15.29
C ASP A 32 14.73 1.14 -15.11
N TRP A 33 14.50 1.59 -13.88
CA TRP A 33 13.40 2.50 -13.55
C TRP A 33 13.92 3.93 -13.45
N ALA A 34 13.18 4.87 -14.03
CA ALA A 34 13.52 6.28 -13.92
C ALA A 34 13.51 6.71 -12.44
N VAL A 35 14.63 7.28 -11.99
CA VAL A 35 14.78 7.88 -10.67
C VAL A 35 14.70 9.39 -10.82
N ARG A 36 13.72 10.01 -10.19
CA ARG A 36 13.68 11.47 -10.07
C ARG A 36 14.64 11.90 -8.98
N GLU A 37 15.67 12.63 -9.37
CA GLU A 37 16.57 13.28 -8.43
C GLU A 37 15.86 14.43 -7.73
N VAL A 38 16.05 14.51 -6.42
CA VAL A 38 15.46 15.56 -5.57
C VAL A 38 16.59 16.33 -4.90
N ALA A 39 16.59 17.65 -5.10
CA ALA A 39 17.51 18.53 -4.41
C ALA A 39 17.12 18.64 -2.91
N PRO A 40 18.10 18.65 -1.98
CA PRO A 40 17.80 18.88 -0.57
C PRO A 40 17.03 20.19 -0.37
N ASN A 41 15.97 20.15 0.45
CA ASN A 41 15.17 21.32 0.78
C ASN A 41 14.83 21.36 2.29
N PRO A 42 14.52 22.52 2.88
CA PRO A 42 14.22 22.64 4.31
C PRO A 42 12.98 21.85 4.77
N ALA A 43 12.01 21.62 3.88
CA ALA A 43 10.82 20.83 4.23
C ALA A 43 11.18 19.36 4.47
N HIS A 44 12.21 18.84 3.78
CA HIS A 44 12.74 17.50 4.03
C HIS A 44 13.28 17.38 5.47
N ASP A 45 14.05 18.36 5.94
CA ASP A 45 14.55 18.37 7.32
C ASP A 45 13.42 18.42 8.35
N GLU A 46 12.36 19.18 8.07
CA GLU A 46 11.17 19.23 8.92
C GLU A 46 10.43 17.89 8.96
N VAL A 47 10.22 17.25 7.81
CA VAL A 47 9.61 15.90 7.74
C VAL A 47 10.43 14.89 8.53
N MET A 48 11.76 14.91 8.38
CA MET A 48 12.66 14.03 9.12
C MET A 48 12.63 14.29 10.63
N ALA A 49 12.48 15.56 11.05
CA ALA A 49 12.29 15.91 12.45
C ALA A 49 10.96 15.34 13.00
N ARG A 50 9.85 15.50 12.27
CA ARG A 50 8.53 14.93 12.64
C ARG A 50 8.59 13.41 12.80
N ILE A 51 9.23 12.71 11.86
CA ILE A 51 9.42 11.25 11.91
C ILE A 51 10.25 10.84 13.14
N LYS A 52 11.32 11.58 13.44
CA LYS A 52 12.16 11.30 14.61
C LYS A 52 11.40 11.47 15.92
N ASP A 53 10.55 12.49 16.01
CA ASP A 53 9.74 12.74 17.20
C ASP A 53 8.64 11.70 17.38
N MET A 54 8.02 11.21 16.28
CA MET A 54 7.16 10.02 16.31
C MET A 54 7.90 8.81 16.92
N GLY A 55 9.11 8.53 16.43
CA GLY A 55 9.92 7.41 16.91
C GLY A 55 10.24 7.50 18.41
N ARG A 56 10.45 8.72 18.93
CA ARG A 56 10.68 8.98 20.37
C ARG A 56 9.43 8.73 21.21
N ALA A 57 8.26 9.18 20.76
CA ALA A 57 7.00 9.01 21.49
C ALA A 57 6.62 7.52 21.68
N SER A 58 7.04 6.66 20.74
CA SER A 58 6.79 5.21 20.80
C SER A 58 7.86 4.42 21.56
N LYS A 59 8.94 5.05 22.01
CA LYS A 59 10.10 4.37 22.58
C LYS A 59 9.77 3.74 23.93
N GLY A 60 10.04 2.44 24.06
CA GLY A 60 9.84 1.68 25.30
C GLY A 60 8.45 1.04 25.46
N LEU A 61 7.47 1.41 24.62
CA LEU A 61 6.15 0.78 24.60
C LEU A 61 6.21 -0.63 24.01
N LYS A 62 5.37 -1.54 24.53
CA LYS A 62 5.28 -2.95 24.08
C LYS A 62 3.83 -3.39 23.91
N GLY A 63 3.62 -4.43 23.10
CA GLY A 63 2.33 -5.09 22.90
C GLY A 63 1.20 -4.10 22.55
N LYS A 64 0.07 -4.23 23.25
CA LYS A 64 -1.14 -3.41 23.02
C LYS A 64 -0.89 -1.91 23.19
N ALA A 65 -0.04 -1.50 24.15
CA ALA A 65 0.26 -0.08 24.37
C ALA A 65 0.99 0.55 23.18
N ARG A 66 1.93 -0.18 22.57
CA ARG A 66 2.63 0.26 21.35
C ARG A 66 1.67 0.36 20.17
N LEU A 67 0.76 -0.59 20.03
CA LEU A 67 -0.26 -0.57 18.96
C LEU A 67 -1.21 0.62 19.10
N ILE A 68 -1.71 0.90 20.30
CA ILE A 68 -2.56 2.06 20.56
C ILE A 68 -1.82 3.37 20.24
N ALA A 69 -0.56 3.49 20.68
CA ALA A 69 0.25 4.67 20.38
C ALA A 69 0.47 4.86 18.86
N LEU A 70 0.74 3.76 18.13
CA LEU A 70 0.87 3.80 16.67
C LEU A 70 -0.43 4.27 16.00
N ARG A 71 -1.59 3.76 16.41
CA ARG A 71 -2.90 4.16 15.88
C ARG A 71 -3.20 5.63 16.14
N ASN A 72 -3.05 6.06 17.39
CA ASN A 72 -3.27 7.46 17.76
C ASN A 72 -2.34 8.40 16.99
N HIS A 73 -1.08 8.00 16.79
CA HIS A 73 -0.13 8.82 16.06
C HIS A 73 -0.47 8.91 14.56
N LEU A 74 -0.78 7.79 13.90
CA LEU A 74 -1.22 7.84 12.51
C LEU A 74 -2.46 8.72 12.37
N ASP A 75 -3.46 8.54 13.24
CA ASP A 75 -4.65 9.38 13.25
C ASP A 75 -4.34 10.87 13.42
N SER A 76 -3.33 11.22 14.23
CA SER A 76 -2.90 12.61 14.41
C SER A 76 -2.26 13.22 13.14
N LEU A 77 -1.80 12.41 12.18
CA LEU A 77 -1.34 12.93 10.88
C LEU A 77 -2.48 13.56 10.06
N GLY A 78 -3.71 13.14 10.31
CA GLY A 78 -4.91 13.77 9.75
C GLY A 78 -5.41 14.98 10.54
N GLU A 79 -4.89 15.23 11.74
CA GLU A 79 -5.30 16.36 12.58
C GLU A 79 -4.60 17.64 12.12
N GLY A 80 -5.36 18.71 11.87
CA GLY A 80 -4.82 19.99 11.43
C GLY A 80 -4.46 20.08 9.94
N VAL A 81 -4.81 19.06 9.15
CA VAL A 81 -4.81 19.15 7.69
C VAL A 81 -6.01 20.02 7.27
N ASP A 82 -5.74 21.11 6.56
CA ASP A 82 -6.80 21.96 6.00
C ASP A 82 -7.39 21.26 4.77
N VAL A 83 -8.50 20.56 4.99
CA VAL A 83 -9.20 19.80 3.96
C VAL A 83 -10.34 20.67 3.44
N THR A 84 -10.35 20.90 2.13
CA THR A 84 -11.41 21.69 1.48
C THR A 84 -12.59 20.83 1.00
N SER A 85 -12.38 19.51 0.94
CA SER A 85 -13.39 18.54 0.56
C SER A 85 -14.48 18.36 1.63
N ASP A 86 -15.71 18.08 1.17
CA ASP A 86 -16.81 17.63 2.01
C ASP A 86 -16.56 16.18 2.47
N ILE A 87 -16.67 15.94 3.78
CA ILE A 87 -16.41 14.64 4.41
C ILE A 87 -17.72 14.06 4.92
N ARG A 88 -18.11 12.89 4.40
CA ARG A 88 -19.37 12.22 4.76
C ARG A 88 -19.12 10.79 5.20
N HIS A 89 -19.47 10.48 6.44
CA HIS A 89 -19.34 9.12 6.96
C HIS A 89 -20.33 8.16 6.31
N ASN A 90 -19.89 6.93 6.10
CA ASN A 90 -20.72 5.83 5.62
C ASN A 90 -20.54 4.62 6.55
N ASP A 91 -21.65 4.05 7.02
CA ASP A 91 -21.60 2.95 7.99
C ASP A 91 -21.35 1.59 7.33
N GLN A 92 -21.87 1.37 6.12
CA GLN A 92 -21.82 0.10 5.40
C GLN A 92 -21.71 0.33 3.88
N PRO A 93 -20.56 0.04 3.25
CA PRO A 93 -19.27 -0.30 3.83
C PRO A 93 -18.76 0.78 4.79
N ARG A 94 -18.01 0.42 5.84
CA ARG A 94 -17.50 1.40 6.80
C ARG A 94 -16.43 2.28 6.15
N GLY A 95 -16.57 3.59 6.19
CA GLY A 95 -15.60 4.53 5.63
C GLY A 95 -16.11 5.96 5.62
N GLU A 96 -15.48 6.81 4.82
CA GLU A 96 -15.99 8.15 4.54
C GLU A 96 -15.79 8.52 3.07
N TRP A 97 -16.75 9.26 2.54
CA TRP A 97 -16.61 9.97 1.28
C TRP A 97 -15.82 11.26 1.50
N VAL A 98 -14.89 11.54 0.60
CA VAL A 98 -14.12 12.78 0.50
C VAL A 98 -14.37 13.37 -0.88
N ILE A 99 -15.02 14.53 -0.91
CA ILE A 99 -15.58 15.11 -2.14
C ILE A 99 -15.13 16.56 -2.27
N ALA A 100 -14.16 16.79 -3.16
CA ALA A 100 -13.71 18.11 -3.53
C ALA A 100 -14.84 18.93 -4.18
N PRO A 101 -14.85 20.27 -4.04
CA PRO A 101 -15.80 21.13 -4.73
C PRO A 101 -15.80 20.90 -6.24
N GLY A 102 -16.96 20.53 -6.80
CA GLY A 102 -17.14 20.28 -8.23
C GLY A 102 -16.72 18.90 -8.72
N ALA A 103 -16.32 17.98 -7.83
CA ALA A 103 -16.00 16.60 -8.18
C ALA A 103 -17.19 15.87 -8.84
N ASP A 104 -16.94 15.08 -9.90
CA ASP A 104 -17.95 14.20 -10.50
C ASP A 104 -18.13 12.93 -9.67
N THR A 105 -19.30 12.72 -9.08
CA THR A 105 -19.62 11.58 -8.21
C THR A 105 -19.65 10.23 -8.93
N ARG A 106 -19.76 10.23 -10.25
CA ARG A 106 -19.68 9.03 -11.11
C ARG A 106 -18.23 8.63 -11.39
N ARG A 107 -17.27 9.52 -11.14
CA ARG A 107 -15.84 9.17 -11.06
C ARG A 107 -15.54 8.84 -9.60
N ARG A 108 -15.01 7.66 -9.34
CA ARG A 108 -14.80 7.17 -7.97
C ARG A 108 -13.38 6.68 -7.77
N VAL A 109 -12.85 6.97 -6.59
CA VAL A 109 -11.59 6.40 -6.11
C VAL A 109 -11.88 5.60 -4.85
N LEU A 110 -11.66 4.29 -4.86
CA LEU A 110 -11.55 3.52 -3.63
C LEU A 110 -10.14 3.73 -3.08
N TYR A 111 -10.01 4.43 -1.95
CA TYR A 111 -8.74 4.59 -1.27
C TYR A 111 -8.61 3.61 -0.10
N ILE A 112 -7.55 2.80 -0.12
CA ILE A 112 -7.24 1.79 0.89
C ILE A 112 -5.98 2.23 1.63
N HIS A 113 -6.14 2.57 2.90
CA HIS A 113 -5.07 3.17 3.68
C HIS A 113 -3.97 2.19 4.13
N GLY A 114 -2.76 2.69 4.30
CA GLY A 114 -1.63 1.99 4.90
C GLY A 114 -1.69 1.93 6.43
N GLY A 115 -0.58 1.51 7.05
CA GLY A 115 -0.48 1.29 8.50
C GLY A 115 -0.27 -0.18 8.89
N ALA A 116 0.45 -0.94 8.07
CA ALA A 116 0.85 -2.32 8.34
C ALA A 116 -0.32 -3.27 8.71
N TRP A 117 -1.50 -3.04 8.11
CA TRP A 117 -2.75 -3.78 8.35
C TRP A 117 -3.23 -3.77 9.81
N ALA A 118 -2.63 -2.94 10.66
CA ALA A 118 -2.87 -2.91 12.09
C ALA A 118 -3.21 -1.51 12.61
N ALA A 119 -2.95 -0.48 11.82
CA ALA A 119 -3.20 0.92 12.15
C ALA A 119 -3.55 1.70 10.88
N GLY A 120 -3.82 3.00 11.06
CA GLY A 120 -4.39 3.86 10.02
C GLY A 120 -5.91 3.88 10.08
N SER A 121 -6.49 4.90 9.46
CA SER A 121 -7.93 5.12 9.33
C SER A 121 -8.18 6.03 8.12
N PRO A 122 -9.44 6.23 7.70
CA PRO A 122 -9.77 7.29 6.75
C PRO A 122 -9.28 8.66 7.22
N ARG A 123 -9.48 8.96 8.52
CA ARG A 123 -9.02 10.21 9.14
C ARG A 123 -7.51 10.41 8.97
N SER A 124 -6.70 9.39 9.22
CA SER A 124 -5.24 9.51 9.15
C SER A 124 -4.71 9.78 7.73
N HIS A 125 -5.51 9.53 6.68
CA HIS A 125 -5.10 9.69 5.28
C HIS A 125 -5.80 10.84 4.57
N ARG A 126 -6.49 11.72 5.29
CA ARG A 126 -7.25 12.84 4.70
C ARG A 126 -6.42 13.76 3.81
N ALA A 127 -5.16 14.01 4.16
CA ALA A 127 -4.24 14.77 3.31
C ALA A 127 -4.11 14.14 1.92
N ILE A 128 -4.05 12.81 1.83
CA ILE A 128 -3.94 12.11 0.55
C ILE A 128 -5.29 12.06 -0.16
N THR A 129 -6.36 11.68 0.54
CA THR A 129 -7.69 11.51 -0.08
C THR A 129 -8.29 12.81 -0.57
N ASP A 130 -8.02 13.94 0.09
CA ASP A 130 -8.40 15.27 -0.39
C ASP A 130 -7.71 15.58 -1.73
N ARG A 131 -6.38 15.41 -1.80
CA ARG A 131 -5.63 15.60 -3.06
C ARG A 131 -6.15 14.68 -4.16
N PHE A 132 -6.41 13.41 -3.88
CA PHE A 132 -7.01 12.49 -4.86
C PHE A 132 -8.36 12.98 -5.38
N SER A 133 -9.23 13.52 -4.51
CA SER A 133 -10.55 14.00 -4.95
C SER A 133 -10.44 15.16 -5.93
N HIS A 134 -9.56 16.14 -5.63
CA HIS A 134 -9.27 17.26 -6.52
C HIS A 134 -8.66 16.81 -7.85
N LEU A 135 -7.62 15.97 -7.81
CA LEU A 135 -6.82 15.63 -8.99
C LEU A 135 -7.52 14.64 -9.92
N ALA A 136 -8.27 13.69 -9.37
CA ALA A 136 -9.02 12.72 -10.16
C ALA A 136 -10.39 13.25 -10.62
N ASN A 137 -10.79 14.45 -10.15
CA ASN A 137 -12.13 15.01 -10.29
C ASN A 137 -13.20 13.98 -9.88
N ALA A 138 -13.04 13.39 -8.70
CA ALA A 138 -13.74 12.17 -8.31
C ALA A 138 -14.18 12.19 -6.84
N ALA A 139 -15.29 11.52 -6.54
CA ALA A 139 -15.65 11.18 -5.18
C ALA A 139 -14.71 10.07 -4.67
N VAL A 140 -13.96 10.35 -3.61
CA VAL A 140 -13.05 9.36 -3.01
C VAL A 140 -13.79 8.68 -1.86
N PHE A 141 -13.81 7.34 -1.86
CA PHE A 141 -14.26 6.55 -0.73
C PHE A 141 -13.04 6.03 0.02
N ALA A 142 -12.76 6.62 1.18
CA ALA A 142 -11.70 6.20 2.09
C ALA A 142 -12.22 5.08 2.99
N LEU A 143 -11.80 3.85 2.68
CA LEU A 143 -12.29 2.64 3.34
C LEU A 143 -11.72 2.48 4.75
N ASP A 144 -12.58 2.25 5.74
CA ASP A 144 -12.20 1.89 7.11
C ASP A 144 -12.27 0.37 7.30
N TYR A 145 -11.33 -0.34 6.68
CA TYR A 145 -11.31 -1.80 6.68
C TYR A 145 -10.88 -2.37 8.05
N ARG A 146 -11.31 -3.59 8.35
CA ARG A 146 -10.97 -4.26 9.61
C ARG A 146 -9.48 -4.54 9.74
N LEU A 147 -8.91 -4.11 10.86
CA LEU A 147 -7.49 -4.21 11.17
C LEU A 147 -7.15 -5.39 12.08
N MET A 148 -5.91 -5.86 11.96
CA MET A 148 -5.30 -6.77 12.92
C MET A 148 -4.87 -6.01 14.19
N PRO A 149 -4.78 -6.70 15.34
CA PRO A 149 -5.07 -8.11 15.58
C PRO A 149 -6.53 -8.42 15.95
N GLU A 150 -7.40 -7.41 16.08
CA GLU A 150 -8.82 -7.58 16.44
C GLU A 150 -9.58 -8.43 15.42
N HIS A 151 -9.19 -8.31 14.15
CA HIS A 151 -9.71 -9.10 13.04
C HIS A 151 -8.59 -9.88 12.34
N ARG A 152 -8.97 -10.85 11.52
CA ARG A 152 -7.99 -11.63 10.73
C ARG A 152 -7.55 -10.81 9.52
N PHE A 153 -6.36 -11.07 9.00
CA PHE A 153 -5.87 -10.43 7.76
C PHE A 153 -6.87 -10.49 6.60
N MET A 154 -7.50 -11.67 6.39
CA MET A 154 -8.49 -11.86 5.33
C MET A 154 -9.79 -11.07 5.53
N ASP A 155 -10.08 -10.58 6.74
CA ASP A 155 -11.28 -9.78 6.99
C ASP A 155 -11.14 -8.39 6.36
N GLY A 156 -9.98 -7.75 6.47
CA GLY A 156 -9.69 -6.49 5.75
C GLY A 156 -9.74 -6.65 4.23
N ILE A 157 -9.23 -7.76 3.69
CA ILE A 157 -9.33 -8.08 2.26
C ILE A 157 -10.79 -8.23 1.81
N ARG A 158 -11.64 -8.87 2.63
CA ARG A 158 -13.06 -9.01 2.33
C ARG A 158 -13.75 -7.65 2.31
N ASP A 159 -13.39 -6.75 3.22
CA ASP A 159 -13.93 -5.39 3.26
C ASP A 159 -13.54 -4.61 1.99
N CYS A 160 -12.30 -4.74 1.52
CA CYS A 160 -11.85 -4.11 0.27
C CYS A 160 -12.68 -4.61 -0.94
N ARG A 161 -12.93 -5.92 -1.03
CA ARG A 161 -13.73 -6.54 -2.09
C ARG A 161 -15.19 -6.08 -2.04
N GLN A 162 -15.78 -6.08 -0.83
CA GLN A 162 -17.16 -5.63 -0.62
C GLN A 162 -17.32 -4.16 -0.98
N ALA A 163 -16.39 -3.31 -0.53
CA ALA A 163 -16.41 -1.89 -0.82
C ALA A 163 -16.30 -1.61 -2.32
N TYR A 164 -15.36 -2.26 -3.01
CA TYR A 164 -15.23 -2.09 -4.45
C TYR A 164 -16.51 -2.47 -5.20
N THR A 165 -17.08 -3.65 -4.93
CA THR A 165 -18.32 -4.09 -5.57
C THR A 165 -19.47 -3.15 -5.26
N TRP A 166 -19.60 -2.68 -4.02
CA TRP A 166 -20.64 -1.72 -3.64
C TRP A 166 -20.50 -0.38 -4.37
N LEU A 167 -19.27 0.13 -4.48
CA LEU A 167 -18.93 1.37 -5.18
C LEU A 167 -19.15 1.31 -6.69
N LEU A 168 -19.43 0.15 -7.30
CA LEU A 168 -19.82 0.11 -8.72
C LEU A 168 -21.22 0.70 -8.94
N ASP A 169 -22.10 0.56 -7.95
CA ASP A 169 -23.53 0.90 -8.06
C ASP A 169 -23.99 1.96 -7.03
N HIS A 170 -23.10 2.43 -6.14
CA HIS A 170 -23.44 3.43 -5.11
C HIS A 170 -22.43 4.58 -5.05
N GLY A 171 -22.96 5.80 -5.10
CA GLY A 171 -22.24 7.06 -4.91
C GLY A 171 -22.55 7.72 -3.57
N PRO A 172 -22.07 8.95 -3.34
CA PRO A 172 -22.24 9.66 -2.07
C PRO A 172 -23.69 9.96 -1.67
N GLU A 173 -24.62 9.98 -2.64
CA GLU A 173 -26.03 10.31 -2.45
C GLU A 173 -26.97 9.08 -2.57
N GLY A 174 -26.41 7.87 -2.69
CA GLY A 174 -27.17 6.63 -2.85
C GLY A 174 -26.85 5.88 -4.15
N GLU A 175 -27.84 5.22 -4.74
CA GLU A 175 -27.67 4.43 -5.97
C GLU A 175 -27.26 5.33 -7.14
N GLU A 176 -26.08 5.07 -7.69
CA GLU A 176 -25.52 5.77 -8.84
C GLU A 176 -24.44 4.88 -9.44
N LYS A 177 -24.45 4.66 -10.75
CA LYS A 177 -23.42 3.83 -11.40
C LYS A 177 -22.12 4.60 -11.55
N ALA A 178 -21.01 3.95 -11.23
CA ALA A 178 -19.69 4.50 -11.52
C ALA A 178 -19.42 4.47 -13.02
N GLU A 179 -18.91 5.55 -13.60
CA GLU A 179 -18.45 5.62 -15.00
C GLU A 179 -16.93 5.44 -15.09
N PHE A 180 -16.21 5.86 -14.05
CA PHE A 180 -14.76 5.74 -13.94
C PHE A 180 -14.37 5.29 -12.52
N MET A 181 -13.62 4.19 -12.42
CA MET A 181 -13.22 3.59 -11.15
C MET A 181 -11.70 3.56 -11.01
N VAL A 182 -11.18 4.14 -9.94
CA VAL A 182 -9.77 4.02 -9.54
C VAL A 182 -9.68 3.25 -8.23
N VAL A 183 -8.70 2.36 -8.11
CA VAL A 183 -8.31 1.79 -6.81
C VAL A 183 -6.94 2.31 -6.43
N ALA A 184 -6.85 3.00 -5.30
CA ALA A 184 -5.62 3.61 -4.82
C ALA A 184 -5.31 3.17 -3.39
N GLY A 185 -4.03 3.09 -3.03
CA GLY A 185 -3.66 2.83 -1.65
C GLY A 185 -2.15 2.87 -1.42
N ASP A 186 -1.76 3.02 -0.16
CA ASP A 186 -0.36 3.17 0.24
C ASP A 186 0.11 2.00 1.11
N SER A 187 1.38 1.61 0.99
CA SER A 187 2.03 0.61 1.84
C SER A 187 1.24 -0.70 1.96
N ALA A 188 0.67 -0.99 3.14
CA ALA A 188 -0.22 -2.13 3.39
C ALA A 188 -1.53 -2.04 2.59
N GLY A 189 -2.09 -0.85 2.44
CA GLY A 189 -3.23 -0.56 1.58
C GLY A 189 -2.87 -0.69 0.10
N GLY A 190 -1.65 -0.31 -0.30
CA GLY A 190 -1.10 -0.59 -1.63
C GLY A 190 -1.04 -2.09 -1.93
N SER A 191 -0.74 -2.93 -0.93
CA SER A 191 -0.85 -4.38 -1.03
C SER A 191 -2.28 -4.84 -1.34
N HIS A 192 -3.26 -4.29 -0.60
CA HIS A 192 -4.67 -4.59 -0.81
C HIS A 192 -5.19 -4.08 -2.15
N THR A 193 -4.75 -2.91 -2.61
CA THR A 193 -5.02 -2.39 -3.96
C THR A 193 -4.61 -3.40 -5.02
N LEU A 194 -3.34 -3.81 -5.03
CA LEU A 194 -2.82 -4.72 -6.05
C LEU A 194 -3.45 -6.12 -5.97
N SER A 195 -3.69 -6.63 -4.76
CA SER A 195 -4.41 -7.90 -4.57
C SER A 195 -5.86 -7.84 -5.03
N LEU A 196 -6.53 -6.70 -4.83
CA LEU A 196 -7.92 -6.49 -5.21
C LEU A 196 -8.08 -6.50 -6.74
N LEU A 197 -7.17 -5.87 -7.49
CA LEU A 197 -7.20 -5.89 -8.97
C LEU A 197 -7.17 -7.32 -9.53
N ALA A 198 -6.27 -8.16 -9.00
CA ALA A 198 -6.18 -9.56 -9.38
C ALA A 198 -7.46 -10.31 -9.03
N TRP A 199 -8.02 -10.07 -7.84
CA TRP A 199 -9.29 -10.69 -7.45
C TRP A 199 -10.46 -10.26 -8.35
N ILE A 200 -10.55 -8.97 -8.70
CA ILE A 200 -11.60 -8.43 -9.58
C ILE A 200 -11.55 -9.15 -10.94
N ARG A 201 -10.35 -9.24 -11.54
CA ARG A 201 -10.11 -9.97 -12.80
C ARG A 201 -10.56 -11.43 -12.67
N ASP A 202 -10.06 -12.13 -11.65
CA ASP A 202 -10.28 -13.57 -11.47
C ASP A 202 -11.76 -13.93 -11.18
N ASN A 203 -12.58 -12.96 -10.78
CA ASN A 203 -14.00 -13.15 -10.44
C ASN A 203 -14.95 -12.52 -11.47
N GLY A 204 -14.44 -11.98 -12.58
CA GLY A 204 -15.28 -11.38 -13.63
C GLY A 204 -16.08 -10.17 -13.16
N VAL A 205 -15.65 -9.50 -12.09
CA VAL A 205 -16.22 -8.23 -11.63
C VAL A 205 -15.73 -7.13 -12.58
N ARG A 206 -16.52 -6.07 -12.83
CA ARG A 206 -16.07 -4.93 -13.65
C ARG A 206 -14.70 -4.44 -13.15
N GLN A 207 -13.71 -4.45 -14.04
CA GLN A 207 -12.34 -4.03 -13.71
C GLN A 207 -12.27 -2.55 -13.37
N ALA A 208 -11.32 -2.17 -12.51
CA ALA A 208 -10.98 -0.78 -12.28
C ALA A 208 -10.39 -0.19 -13.55
N ASP A 209 -10.64 1.10 -13.80
CA ASP A 209 -10.12 1.79 -14.98
C ASP A 209 -8.64 2.15 -14.80
N ALA A 210 -8.21 2.42 -13.56
CA ALA A 210 -6.82 2.64 -13.20
C ALA A 210 -6.53 2.21 -11.75
N ALA A 211 -5.25 2.04 -11.44
CA ALA A 211 -4.79 1.85 -10.07
C ALA A 211 -3.56 2.70 -9.73
N VAL A 212 -3.45 3.08 -8.46
CA VAL A 212 -2.31 3.84 -7.94
C VAL A 212 -1.82 3.21 -6.63
N ALA A 213 -0.57 2.78 -6.58
CA ALA A 213 0.02 2.14 -5.41
C ALA A 213 1.22 2.95 -4.90
N LEU A 214 1.14 3.47 -3.67
CA LEU A 214 2.18 4.31 -3.07
C LEU A 214 3.03 3.48 -2.12
N SER A 215 4.33 3.35 -2.39
CA SER A 215 5.29 2.53 -1.63
C SER A 215 4.73 1.14 -1.24
N PRO A 216 4.16 0.33 -2.17
CA PRO A 216 3.37 -0.84 -1.83
C PRO A 216 4.20 -1.98 -1.23
N SER A 217 3.64 -2.64 -0.21
CA SER A 217 4.17 -3.91 0.29
C SER A 217 3.63 -5.06 -0.55
N THR A 218 4.46 -5.65 -1.42
CA THR A 218 4.00 -6.67 -2.37
C THR A 218 4.46 -8.09 -2.05
N ASP A 219 5.41 -8.27 -1.11
CA ASP A 219 5.96 -9.58 -0.75
C ASP A 219 6.31 -9.73 0.74
N LEU A 220 5.44 -10.43 1.48
CA LEU A 220 5.63 -10.76 2.91
C LEU A 220 6.75 -11.79 3.17
N THR A 221 7.38 -12.35 2.14
CA THR A 221 8.54 -13.23 2.34
C THR A 221 9.83 -12.45 2.64
N LEU A 222 9.84 -11.13 2.41
CA LEU A 222 10.99 -10.24 2.65
C LEU A 222 12.28 -10.71 1.94
N THR A 223 12.13 -11.21 0.72
CA THR A 223 13.24 -11.73 -0.10
C THR A 223 13.84 -10.69 -1.03
N ALA A 224 13.33 -9.46 -1.04
CA ALA A 224 13.83 -8.40 -1.90
C ALA A 224 15.07 -7.73 -1.27
N PRO A 225 16.12 -7.36 -2.05
CA PRO A 225 17.36 -6.78 -1.50
C PRO A 225 17.12 -5.55 -0.62
N SER A 226 16.29 -4.61 -1.07
CA SER A 226 15.94 -3.38 -0.33
C SER A 226 15.33 -3.65 1.04
N ASN A 227 14.68 -4.81 1.26
CA ASN A 227 14.16 -5.17 2.58
C ASN A 227 15.28 -5.31 3.63
N ARG A 228 16.53 -5.47 3.21
CA ARG A 228 17.72 -5.49 4.09
C ARG A 228 18.61 -4.28 3.87
N ASP A 229 18.89 -3.94 2.62
CA ASP A 229 19.91 -2.95 2.28
C ASP A 229 19.47 -1.53 2.69
N ASN A 230 18.17 -1.24 2.60
CA ASN A 230 17.60 0.06 2.93
C ASN A 230 17.14 0.19 4.39
N ILE A 231 17.40 -0.80 5.27
CA ILE A 231 17.01 -0.71 6.69
C ILE A 231 17.58 0.54 7.36
N ARG A 232 18.78 0.98 6.96
CA ARG A 232 19.46 2.14 7.57
C ARG A 232 19.00 3.47 7.00
N THR A 233 18.49 3.48 5.78
CA THR A 233 18.05 4.69 5.07
C THR A 233 16.56 4.95 5.26
N ASP A 234 15.77 3.91 5.51
CA ASP A 234 14.35 4.03 5.76
C ASP A 234 14.07 4.53 7.18
N ALA A 235 13.72 5.80 7.31
CA ALA A 235 13.46 6.45 8.58
C ALA A 235 12.18 5.94 9.29
N LEU A 236 11.24 5.35 8.55
CA LEU A 236 9.93 4.93 9.06
C LEU A 236 9.89 3.44 9.36
N LEU A 237 10.22 2.60 8.37
CA LEU A 237 10.19 1.15 8.51
C LEU A 237 11.47 0.60 9.13
N GLY A 238 12.62 1.22 8.85
CA GLY A 238 13.94 0.77 9.32
C GLY A 238 14.02 0.53 10.83
N PRO A 239 13.58 1.47 11.71
CA PRO A 239 13.60 1.28 13.16
C PRO A 239 12.73 0.10 13.65
N VAL A 240 11.66 -0.23 12.93
CA VAL A 240 10.76 -1.34 13.28
C VAL A 240 11.34 -2.67 12.78
N PHE A 241 11.82 -2.70 11.54
CA PHE A 241 12.31 -3.91 10.88
C PHE A 241 13.77 -4.25 11.15
N GLY A 242 14.58 -3.29 11.61
CA GLY A 242 16.00 -3.53 11.93
C GLY A 242 16.21 -4.57 13.03
N GLY A 243 15.23 -4.79 13.90
CA GLY A 243 15.23 -5.91 14.84
C GLY A 243 14.87 -7.24 14.19
N LEU A 244 13.93 -7.23 13.23
CA LEU A 244 13.46 -8.41 12.50
C LEU A 244 14.50 -8.93 11.50
N SER A 245 15.37 -8.07 10.95
CA SER A 245 16.38 -8.46 9.96
C SER A 245 17.42 -9.46 10.46
N LYS A 246 17.56 -9.58 11.79
CA LYS A 246 18.44 -10.57 12.45
C LYS A 246 17.80 -11.96 12.53
N ILE A 247 16.50 -12.07 12.29
CA ILE A 247 15.75 -13.33 12.36
C ILE A 247 15.83 -14.02 10.99
N PRO A 248 16.15 -15.32 10.92
CA PRO A 248 16.14 -16.07 9.67
C PRO A 248 14.76 -16.01 8.97
N LEU A 249 14.75 -15.81 7.65
CA LEU A 249 13.51 -15.68 6.87
C LEU A 249 12.50 -16.83 7.11
N PRO A 250 12.91 -18.12 7.16
CA PRO A 250 12.00 -19.21 7.51
C PRO A 250 11.23 -18.99 8.81
N VAL A 251 11.91 -18.48 9.85
CA VAL A 251 11.30 -18.22 11.15
C VAL A 251 10.30 -17.06 11.05
N LEU A 252 10.64 -16.02 10.29
CA LEU A 252 9.71 -14.92 10.00
C LEU A 252 8.49 -15.42 9.22
N TRP A 253 8.65 -16.33 8.25
CA TRP A 253 7.53 -16.88 7.47
C TRP A 253 6.54 -17.66 8.34
N TRP A 254 7.05 -18.50 9.25
CA TRP A 254 6.21 -19.17 10.24
C TRP A 254 5.55 -18.17 11.20
N GLY A 255 6.25 -17.10 11.60
CA GLY A 255 5.70 -16.01 12.39
C GLY A 255 4.56 -15.28 11.67
N THR A 256 4.74 -14.94 10.40
CA THR A 256 3.70 -14.33 9.54
C THR A 256 2.51 -15.25 9.41
N LEU A 257 2.71 -16.54 9.15
CA LEU A 257 1.62 -17.52 9.08
C LEU A 257 0.83 -17.58 10.39
N ALA A 258 1.52 -17.60 11.53
CA ALA A 258 0.87 -17.65 12.84
C ALA A 258 0.10 -16.36 13.16
N ALA A 259 0.68 -15.20 12.89
CA ALA A 259 0.10 -13.90 13.21
C ALA A 259 -1.05 -13.52 12.25
N PHE A 260 -0.84 -13.68 10.94
CA PHE A 260 -1.79 -13.22 9.93
C PHE A 260 -2.81 -14.31 9.58
N ARG A 261 -2.52 -15.57 9.94
CA ARG A 261 -3.31 -16.77 9.58
C ARG A 261 -3.47 -16.93 8.06
N ILE A 262 -2.44 -16.53 7.33
CA ILE A 262 -2.30 -16.66 5.89
C ILE A 262 -0.82 -16.85 5.56
N SER A 263 -0.53 -17.66 4.54
CA SER A 263 0.85 -17.87 4.09
C SER A 263 1.46 -16.54 3.60
N PRO A 264 2.73 -16.22 3.93
CA PRO A 264 3.45 -15.09 3.34
C PRO A 264 3.66 -15.22 1.83
N THR A 265 3.40 -16.40 1.23
CA THR A 265 3.42 -16.59 -0.22
C THR A 265 2.03 -16.59 -0.86
N ASN A 266 0.96 -16.46 -0.07
CA ASN A 266 -0.38 -16.39 -0.62
C ASN A 266 -0.53 -15.09 -1.45
N PRO A 267 -0.97 -15.16 -2.72
CA PRO A 267 -1.16 -13.98 -3.57
C PRO A 267 -2.08 -12.90 -2.98
N ALA A 268 -2.99 -13.26 -2.08
CA ALA A 268 -3.84 -12.30 -1.39
C ALA A 268 -3.07 -11.44 -0.37
N ALA A 269 -1.96 -11.97 0.19
CA ALA A 269 -1.10 -11.26 1.14
C ALA A 269 0.17 -10.69 0.49
N SER A 270 0.62 -11.35 -0.57
CA SER A 270 1.82 -11.02 -1.33
C SER A 270 1.47 -10.96 -2.82
N PRO A 271 0.86 -9.86 -3.29
CA PRO A 271 0.36 -9.74 -4.65
C PRO A 271 1.44 -9.95 -5.72
N LEU A 272 2.72 -9.67 -5.43
CA LEU A 272 3.84 -9.99 -6.32
C LEU A 272 3.87 -11.47 -6.75
N ARG A 273 3.38 -12.37 -5.91
CA ARG A 273 3.42 -13.83 -6.11
C ARG A 273 2.17 -14.36 -6.81
N GLY A 274 1.23 -13.49 -7.18
CA GLY A 274 0.01 -13.85 -7.91
C GLY A 274 0.18 -13.88 -9.43
N ASN A 275 -0.92 -14.15 -10.14
CA ASN A 275 -1.05 -13.91 -11.57
C ASN A 275 -1.28 -12.41 -11.81
N LEU A 276 -0.41 -11.76 -12.60
CA LEU A 276 -0.42 -10.34 -12.90
C LEU A 276 -0.69 -10.04 -14.39
N ASN A 277 -1.21 -11.01 -15.17
CA ASN A 277 -1.68 -10.75 -16.53
C ASN A 277 -3.02 -9.97 -16.52
N ASP A 278 -3.33 -9.23 -17.58
CA ASP A 278 -4.64 -8.58 -17.80
C ASP A 278 -5.14 -7.71 -16.62
N LEU A 279 -4.22 -7.01 -15.95
CA LEU A 279 -4.53 -6.01 -14.93
C LEU A 279 -4.65 -4.61 -15.55
N PRO A 280 -5.40 -3.68 -14.94
CA PRO A 280 -5.57 -2.34 -15.50
C PRO A 280 -4.27 -1.51 -15.40
N PRO A 281 -4.20 -0.38 -16.13
CA PRO A 281 -3.13 0.62 -15.98
C PRO A 281 -2.87 0.90 -14.50
N THR A 282 -1.62 0.72 -14.08
CA THR A 282 -1.20 0.88 -12.68
C THR A 282 0.02 1.79 -12.59
N LEU A 283 -0.09 2.87 -11.82
CA LEU A 283 1.04 3.70 -11.42
C LEU A 283 1.54 3.28 -10.04
N ILE A 284 2.86 3.11 -9.91
CA ILE A 284 3.51 2.80 -8.64
C ILE A 284 4.53 3.88 -8.31
N HIS A 285 4.42 4.44 -7.11
CA HIS A 285 5.45 5.34 -6.56
C HIS A 285 6.27 4.59 -5.52
N ALA A 286 7.58 4.79 -5.48
CA ALA A 286 8.44 4.25 -4.44
C ALA A 286 9.66 5.15 -4.22
N SER A 287 10.22 5.18 -3.02
CA SER A 287 11.47 5.88 -2.77
C SER A 287 12.70 4.98 -2.92
N THR A 288 13.81 5.53 -3.41
CA THR A 288 15.09 4.81 -3.41
C THR A 288 15.64 4.51 -2.02
N THR A 289 15.18 5.23 -0.99
CA THR A 289 15.64 5.08 0.40
C THR A 289 14.78 4.19 1.27
N GLU A 290 13.62 3.74 0.79
CA GLU A 290 12.67 2.92 1.56
C GLU A 290 12.95 1.41 1.41
N MET A 291 12.56 0.63 2.41
CA MET A 291 12.72 -0.83 2.41
C MET A 291 11.88 -1.54 1.36
N LEU A 292 10.83 -0.89 0.85
CA LEU A 292 9.87 -1.44 -0.12
C LEU A 292 10.16 -1.08 -1.58
N LEU A 293 11.30 -0.43 -1.87
CA LEU A 293 11.74 -0.15 -3.24
C LEU A 293 11.66 -1.40 -4.14
N ASP A 294 12.30 -2.50 -3.73
CA ASP A 294 12.33 -3.72 -4.53
C ASP A 294 11.02 -4.51 -4.47
N ASN A 295 10.10 -4.17 -3.57
CA ASN A 295 8.74 -4.69 -3.62
C ASN A 295 7.97 -4.05 -4.80
N ALA A 296 8.09 -2.73 -4.95
CA ALA A 296 7.48 -1.98 -6.04
C ALA A 296 8.08 -2.36 -7.41
N THR A 297 9.41 -2.34 -7.54
CA THR A 297 10.09 -2.57 -8.82
C THR A 297 9.94 -4.01 -9.31
N ARG A 298 10.03 -5.03 -8.42
CA ARG A 298 9.76 -6.43 -8.80
C ARG A 298 8.32 -6.64 -9.25
N TYR A 299 7.35 -6.02 -8.57
CA TYR A 299 5.95 -6.15 -8.95
C TYR A 299 5.72 -5.62 -10.35
N ALA A 300 6.24 -4.43 -10.64
CA ALA A 300 6.10 -3.83 -11.95
C ALA A 300 6.85 -4.59 -13.04
N ALA A 301 8.08 -5.06 -12.77
CA ALA A 301 8.84 -5.85 -13.73
C ALA A 301 8.10 -7.14 -14.11
N LYS A 302 7.55 -7.85 -13.11
CA LYS A 302 6.75 -9.06 -13.34
C LYS A 302 5.43 -8.75 -14.05
N ALA A 303 4.71 -7.71 -13.63
CA ALA A 303 3.45 -7.32 -14.26
C ALA A 303 3.64 -6.94 -15.73
N LYS A 304 4.71 -6.19 -16.06
CA LYS A 304 5.10 -5.89 -17.45
C LYS A 304 5.44 -7.15 -18.25
N ALA A 305 6.19 -8.08 -17.66
CA ALA A 305 6.53 -9.35 -18.31
C ALA A 305 5.29 -10.22 -18.57
N GLU A 306 4.24 -10.05 -17.75
CA GLU A 306 2.91 -10.66 -17.87
C GLU A 306 1.92 -9.78 -18.67
N GLY A 307 2.40 -8.73 -19.36
CA GLY A 307 1.58 -7.96 -20.30
C GLY A 307 0.65 -6.91 -19.67
N SER A 308 0.73 -6.66 -18.37
CA SER A 308 -0.04 -5.58 -17.72
C SER A 308 0.66 -4.22 -17.83
N PRO A 309 -0.07 -3.15 -18.15
CA PRO A 309 0.46 -1.79 -18.24
C PRO A 309 0.77 -1.22 -16.84
N VAL A 310 2.03 -1.31 -16.42
CA VAL A 310 2.49 -0.77 -15.13
C VAL A 310 3.60 0.25 -15.34
N GLU A 311 3.50 1.39 -14.66
CA GLU A 311 4.52 2.42 -14.60
C GLU A 311 5.06 2.54 -13.17
N VAL A 312 6.36 2.78 -13.03
CA VAL A 312 6.98 3.02 -11.72
C VAL A 312 7.76 4.31 -11.77
N HIS A 313 7.42 5.22 -10.87
CA HIS A 313 8.18 6.44 -10.63
C HIS A 313 8.94 6.28 -9.32
N THR A 314 10.26 6.19 -9.42
CA THR A 314 11.12 6.12 -8.24
C THR A 314 11.65 7.50 -7.89
N TRP A 315 11.67 7.83 -6.60
CA TRP A 315 12.05 9.15 -6.11
C TRP A 315 13.22 9.06 -5.15
N GLN A 316 14.26 9.86 -5.41
CA GLN A 316 15.45 9.84 -4.59
C GLN A 316 15.21 10.49 -3.22
N ASN A 317 15.74 9.87 -2.16
CA ASN A 317 15.77 10.41 -0.80
C ASN A 317 14.40 10.78 -0.22
N MET A 318 13.32 10.14 -0.66
CA MET A 318 11.99 10.34 -0.07
C MET A 318 11.76 9.38 1.10
N VAL A 319 10.93 9.81 2.04
CA VAL A 319 10.47 8.92 3.13
C VAL A 319 9.36 8.02 2.62
N HIS A 320 9.19 6.86 3.26
CA HIS A 320 8.12 5.92 2.94
C HIS A 320 6.74 6.61 2.96
N VAL A 321 6.00 6.56 1.86
CA VAL A 321 4.72 7.28 1.64
C VAL A 321 4.86 8.79 1.89
N TRP A 322 5.80 9.44 1.22
CA TRP A 322 6.05 10.89 1.38
C TRP A 322 4.84 11.76 1.04
N HIS A 323 3.88 11.23 0.26
CA HIS A 323 2.60 11.85 -0.08
C HIS A 323 1.81 12.36 1.12
N ILE A 324 1.90 11.66 2.26
CA ILE A 324 1.17 12.03 3.49
C ILE A 324 1.63 13.38 4.06
N PHE A 325 2.80 13.87 3.66
CA PHE A 325 3.33 15.17 4.06
C PHE A 325 2.90 16.31 3.14
N SER A 326 1.90 16.12 2.28
CA SER A 326 1.22 17.23 1.59
C SER A 326 0.48 18.13 2.60
N PRO A 327 0.51 19.47 2.44
CA PRO A 327 1.24 20.25 1.44
C PRO A 327 2.66 20.68 1.92
N LEU A 328 3.11 20.19 3.06
CA LEU A 328 4.40 20.57 3.67
C LEU A 328 5.59 20.25 2.75
N LEU A 329 5.60 19.07 2.12
CA LEU A 329 6.69 18.61 1.29
C LEU A 329 6.39 18.87 -0.20
N PRO A 330 7.16 19.70 -0.92
CA PRO A 330 6.91 20.00 -2.34
C PRO A 330 6.93 18.76 -3.24
N GLU A 331 7.79 17.79 -2.95
CA GLU A 331 7.87 16.53 -3.69
C GLU A 331 6.62 15.65 -3.51
N ALA A 332 5.86 15.84 -2.43
CA ALA A 332 4.55 15.21 -2.28
C ALA A 332 3.57 15.77 -3.32
N GLU A 333 3.55 17.09 -3.52
CA GLU A 333 2.72 17.75 -4.54
C GLU A 333 3.11 17.36 -5.95
N GLN A 334 4.40 17.32 -6.25
CA GLN A 334 4.88 16.87 -7.56
C GLN A 334 4.56 15.39 -7.82
N ALA A 335 4.59 14.55 -6.77
CA ALA A 335 4.15 13.16 -6.90
C ALA A 335 2.64 13.06 -7.13
N PHE A 336 1.85 14.00 -6.60
CA PHE A 336 0.43 14.11 -6.92
C PHE A 336 0.17 14.61 -8.35
N ASP A 337 1.03 15.50 -8.87
CA ASP A 337 0.99 15.90 -10.27
C ASP A 337 1.21 14.70 -11.21
N ASP A 338 2.19 13.84 -10.92
CA ASP A 338 2.40 12.59 -11.68
C ASP A 338 1.14 11.70 -11.69
N ILE A 339 0.43 11.61 -10.56
CA ILE A 339 -0.81 10.84 -10.44
C ILE A 339 -1.92 11.45 -11.30
N ARG A 340 -2.07 12.78 -11.30
CA ARG A 340 -3.04 13.48 -12.16
C ARG A 340 -2.77 13.17 -13.62
N ASP A 341 -1.54 13.35 -14.06
CA ASP A 341 -1.15 13.20 -15.47
C ASP A 341 -1.41 11.76 -15.94
N PHE A 342 -1.09 10.76 -15.11
CA PHE A 342 -1.42 9.36 -15.34
C PHE A 342 -2.94 9.11 -15.47
N LEU A 343 -3.75 9.64 -14.55
CA LEU A 343 -5.20 9.44 -14.58
C LEU A 343 -5.87 10.16 -15.76
N GLU A 344 -5.34 11.31 -16.18
CA GLU A 344 -5.78 12.02 -17.37
C GLU A 344 -5.48 11.22 -18.65
N GLN A 345 -4.28 10.64 -18.76
CA GLN A 345 -3.90 9.77 -19.88
C GLN A 345 -4.84 8.57 -19.98
N VAL A 346 -5.08 7.85 -18.88
CA VAL A 346 -6.02 6.71 -18.86
C VAL A 346 -7.43 7.14 -19.22
N SER A 347 -7.90 8.28 -18.69
CA SER A 347 -9.23 8.83 -19.01
C SER A 347 -9.36 9.18 -20.50
N GLN A 348 -8.28 9.65 -21.13
CA GLN A 348 -8.27 9.98 -22.56
C GLN A 348 -8.28 8.73 -23.44
N SER A 349 -7.46 7.72 -23.14
CA SER A 349 -7.45 6.45 -23.85
C SER A 349 -8.84 5.80 -23.86
N LYS A 350 -9.51 5.74 -22.70
CA LYS A 350 -10.85 5.16 -22.58
C LYS A 350 -11.94 5.90 -23.37
N ARG A 351 -11.79 7.20 -23.65
CA ARG A 351 -12.74 7.95 -24.48
C ARG A 351 -12.56 7.71 -25.98
N ASN A 352 -11.40 7.19 -26.38
CA ASN A 352 -11.05 6.94 -27.77
C ASN A 352 -11.32 5.48 -28.20
N ASP A 353 -11.44 4.56 -27.22
CA ASP A 353 -11.91 3.17 -27.38
C ASP A 353 -13.44 3.10 -27.41
#